data_AF-A0A9D9ILC6-F1
#
_entry.id   AF-A0A9D9ILC6-F1
#
_cell.length_a   1.000
_cell.length_b   1.000
_cell.length_c   1.000
_cell.angle_alpha   90.00
_cell.angle_beta   90.00
_cell.angle_gamma   90.00
#
_symmetry.space_group_name_H-M   'P 1'
#
loop_
_entity.id
_entity.type
_entity.pdbx_description
1 polymer ?
#
loop_
_entity_poly.entity_id
_entity_poly.type
_entity_poly.pdbx_seq_one_letter_code
_entity_poly.pdbx_strand_id
1 'polypeptide(L)'
;MKRTITAIFIAAAALCACTGPAAEERAALIPQPCEIDYQAGSFTLPEGLEIAVASRELAPQAGYLTEALAKYTDASISEGTSGDVVLAIDPA
;
A
#
# COMPACT_ATOMS: atom_id res chain seq x y z
N MET A 1 0.10 13.33 -43.85
CA MET A 1 -0.88 13.75 -42.83
C MET A 1 -1.41 12.60 -41.96
N LYS A 2 -1.88 11.47 -42.52
CA LYS A 2 -2.42 10.34 -41.71
C LYS A 2 -1.42 9.70 -40.72
N ARG A 3 -0.13 9.59 -41.10
CA ARG A 3 0.91 8.96 -40.26
C ARG A 3 1.35 9.82 -39.07
N THR A 4 1.25 11.13 -39.19
CA THR A 4 1.63 12.10 -38.14
C THR A 4 0.59 12.13 -37.02
N ILE A 5 -0.69 12.03 -37.36
CA ILE A 5 -1.79 12.01 -36.38
C ILE A 5 -1.71 10.76 -35.49
N THR A 6 -1.39 9.60 -36.06
CA THR A 6 -1.25 8.34 -35.31
C THR A 6 -0.11 8.41 -34.27
N ALA A 7 1.03 9.03 -34.60
CA ALA A 7 2.14 9.16 -33.66
C ALA A 7 1.81 10.06 -32.45
N ILE A 8 1.03 11.13 -32.68
CA ILE A 8 0.62 12.06 -31.62
C ILE A 8 -0.37 11.39 -30.65
N PHE A 9 -1.29 10.58 -31.17
CA PHE A 9 -2.24 9.81 -30.35
C PHE A 9 -1.57 8.76 -29.47
N ILE A 10 -0.55 8.05 -29.97
CA ILE A 10 0.18 7.05 -29.18
C ILE A 10 0.97 7.73 -28.07
N ALA A 11 1.62 8.86 -28.36
CA ALA A 11 2.34 9.64 -27.34
C ALA A 11 1.39 10.18 -26.26
N ALA A 12 0.22 10.72 -26.66
CA ALA A 12 -0.79 11.21 -25.72
C ALA A 12 -1.38 10.09 -24.85
N ALA A 13 -1.63 8.91 -25.41
CA ALA A 13 -2.10 7.74 -24.66
C ALA A 13 -1.04 7.24 -23.65
N ALA A 14 0.24 7.26 -24.02
CA ALA A 14 1.33 6.93 -23.11
C ALA A 14 1.48 7.95 -21.97
N LEU A 15 1.23 9.24 -22.24
CA LEU A 15 1.24 10.30 -21.22
C LEU A 15 0.04 10.21 -20.26
N CYS A 16 -1.15 9.83 -20.74
CA CYS A 16 -2.32 9.58 -19.89
C CYS A 16 -2.18 8.33 -19.01
N ALA A 17 -1.39 7.33 -19.42
CA ALA A 17 -1.12 6.17 -18.58
C ALA A 17 -0.21 6.47 -17.38
N CYS A 18 0.44 7.65 -17.36
CA CYS A 18 1.31 8.10 -16.26
C CYS A 18 0.64 9.06 -15.29
N THR A 19 -0.65 9.37 -15.45
CA THR A 19 -1.39 10.11 -14.41
C THR A 19 -1.75 9.10 -13.32
N GLY A 20 -0.88 8.99 -12.31
CA GLY A 20 -1.24 8.35 -11.04
C GLY A 20 -2.54 8.93 -10.48
N PRO A 21 -3.24 8.19 -9.59
CA PRO A 21 -4.55 8.61 -9.10
C PRO A 21 -4.51 10.07 -8.64
N ALA A 22 -5.52 10.83 -9.05
CA ALA A 22 -5.66 12.24 -8.73
C ALA A 22 -5.56 12.42 -7.22
N ALA A 23 -4.58 13.22 -6.77
CA ALA A 23 -4.34 13.64 -5.38
C ALA A 23 -5.23 12.92 -4.37
N GLU A 24 -4.88 11.66 -4.13
CA GLU A 24 -5.61 10.74 -3.26
C GLU A 24 -5.81 11.44 -1.91
N GLU A 25 -7.05 11.49 -1.42
CA GLU A 25 -7.42 12.10 -0.15
C GLU A 25 -6.64 11.39 0.96
N ARG A 26 -5.49 11.97 1.33
CA ARG A 26 -4.59 11.39 2.32
C ARG A 26 -5.34 11.23 3.63
N ALA A 27 -5.20 10.07 4.26
CA ALA A 27 -5.86 9.81 5.54
C ALA A 27 -5.47 10.88 6.58
N ALA A 28 -6.47 11.42 7.28
CA ALA A 28 -6.23 12.33 8.39
C ALA A 28 -5.64 11.55 9.59
N LEU A 29 -4.38 11.83 9.93
CA LEU A 29 -3.69 11.17 11.04
C LEU A 29 -3.89 11.92 12.35
N ILE A 30 -4.42 11.24 13.37
CA ILE A 30 -4.62 11.81 14.71
C ILE A 30 -4.20 10.76 15.75
N PRO A 31 -3.24 11.06 16.65
CA PRO A 31 -2.43 12.28 16.69
C PRO A 31 -1.52 12.43 15.45
N GLN A 32 -1.03 13.65 15.20
CA GLN A 32 -0.13 13.92 14.08
C GLN A 32 1.27 13.33 14.37
N PRO A 33 1.87 12.59 13.43
CA PRO A 33 3.27 12.22 13.49
C PRO A 33 4.19 13.44 13.58
N CYS A 34 5.37 13.29 14.18
CA CYS A 34 6.37 14.35 14.25
C CYS A 34 6.86 14.81 12.86
N GLU A 35 6.94 13.87 11.93
CA GLU A 35 7.35 14.10 10.55
C GLU A 35 6.55 13.16 9.62
N ILE A 36 6.17 13.66 8.44
CA ILE A 36 5.55 12.86 7.38
C ILE A 36 6.25 13.23 6.07
N ASP A 37 6.86 12.25 5.42
CA ASP A 37 7.40 12.38 4.07
C ASP A 37 6.53 11.58 3.09
N TYR A 38 6.03 12.24 2.05
CA TYR A 38 5.15 11.64 1.07
C TYR A 38 5.92 11.32 -0.20
N GLN A 39 5.97 10.03 -0.54
CA GLN A 39 6.63 9.53 -1.73
C GLN A 39 5.63 9.20 -2.84
N ALA A 40 6.12 9.11 -4.08
CA ALA A 40 5.30 8.69 -5.22
C ALA A 40 4.92 7.21 -5.10
N GLY A 41 3.71 6.88 -5.53
CA GLY A 41 3.14 5.54 -5.43
C GLY A 41 1.97 5.49 -4.45
N SER A 42 1.31 4.34 -4.40
CA SER A 42 0.25 4.05 -3.45
C SER A 42 0.30 2.57 -3.06
N PHE A 43 -0.25 2.26 -1.89
CA PHE A 43 -0.47 0.90 -1.44
C PHE A 43 -1.97 0.65 -1.46
N THR A 44 -2.41 -0.32 -2.25
CA THR A 44 -3.80 -0.79 -2.24
C THR A 44 -3.86 -2.05 -1.40
N LEU A 45 -4.79 -2.10 -0.44
CA LEU A 45 -5.02 -3.28 0.37
C LEU A 45 -5.48 -4.44 -0.54
N PRO A 46 -4.67 -5.51 -0.72
CA PRO A 46 -5.05 -6.64 -1.55
C PRO A 46 -6.10 -7.51 -0.86
N GLU A 47 -6.87 -8.25 -1.66
CA GLU A 47 -7.64 -9.39 -1.15
C GLU A 47 -6.68 -10.49 -0.65
N GLY A 48 -6.99 -11.11 0.48
CA GLY A 48 -6.14 -12.17 1.03
C GLY A 48 -4.81 -11.67 1.61
N LEU A 49 -4.78 -10.42 2.10
CA LEU A 49 -3.61 -9.77 2.69
C LEU A 49 -2.80 -10.71 3.61
N GLU A 50 -1.49 -10.77 3.42
CA GLU A 50 -0.58 -11.50 4.29
C GLU A 50 0.10 -10.55 5.30
N ILE A 51 -0.12 -10.81 6.59
CA ILE A 51 0.54 -10.12 7.70
C ILE A 51 1.67 -11.01 8.22
N ALA A 52 2.91 -10.65 7.92
CA ALA A 52 4.09 -11.38 8.38
C ALA A 52 4.55 -10.88 9.76
N VAL A 53 4.80 -11.80 10.70
CA VAL A 53 5.35 -11.49 12.02
C VAL A 53 6.83 -11.86 12.11
N ALA A 54 7.69 -10.85 12.27
CA ALA A 54 9.14 -11.03 12.36
C ALA A 54 9.58 -11.59 13.72
N SER A 55 8.76 -11.41 14.76
CA SER A 55 8.95 -11.96 16.10
C SER A 55 7.64 -12.56 16.61
N ARG A 56 7.72 -13.73 17.27
CA ARG A 56 6.55 -14.42 17.82
C ARG A 56 5.81 -13.62 18.88
N GLU A 57 6.48 -12.69 19.56
CA GLU A 57 5.85 -11.83 20.55
C GLU A 57 4.85 -10.83 19.95
N LEU A 58 4.87 -10.65 18.62
CA LEU A 58 3.94 -9.80 17.88
C LEU A 58 2.67 -10.54 17.41
N ALA A 59 2.53 -11.84 17.69
CA ALA A 59 1.37 -12.62 17.27
C ALA A 59 0.02 -12.04 17.79
N PRO A 60 -0.10 -11.55 19.04
CA PRO A 60 -1.32 -10.89 19.50
C PRO A 60 -1.67 -9.62 18.68
N GLN A 61 -0.67 -8.84 18.30
CA GLN A 61 -0.81 -7.60 17.52
C GLN A 61 -1.24 -7.92 16.08
N ALA A 62 -0.69 -8.99 15.49
CA ALA A 62 -1.14 -9.49 14.19
C ALA A 62 -2.61 -9.96 14.24
N GLY A 63 -3.01 -10.65 15.31
CA GLY A 63 -4.41 -11.04 15.53
C GLY A 63 -5.34 -9.84 15.62
N TYR A 64 -4.97 -8.83 16.41
CA TYR A 64 -5.72 -7.58 16.52
C TYR A 64 -5.86 -6.86 15.17
N LEU A 65 -4.76 -6.76 14.41
CA LEU A 65 -4.78 -6.12 13.10
C LEU A 65 -5.68 -6.87 12.10
N THR A 66 -5.64 -8.20 12.13
CA THR A 66 -6.51 -9.07 11.32
C THR A 66 -7.99 -8.79 11.62
N GLU A 67 -8.37 -8.74 12.90
CA GLU A 67 -9.75 -8.42 13.31
C GLU A 67 -10.18 -7.00 12.89
N ALA A 68 -9.28 -6.01 13.03
CA ALA A 68 -9.55 -4.63 12.63
C ALA A 68 -9.77 -4.49 11.11
N LEU A 69 -9.07 -5.31 10.31
CA LEU A 69 -9.15 -5.31 8.85
C LEU A 69 -10.25 -6.21 8.28
N ALA A 70 -10.90 -7.06 9.11
CA ALA A 70 -11.87 -8.06 8.66
C ALA A 70 -13.07 -7.50 7.86
N LYS A 71 -13.36 -6.19 7.97
CA LYS A 71 -14.40 -5.53 7.17
C LYS A 71 -13.97 -5.20 5.74
N TYR A 72 -12.67 -5.21 5.47
CA TYR A 72 -12.07 -4.74 4.22
C TYR A 72 -11.37 -5.86 3.46
N THR A 73 -10.74 -6.79 4.17
CA THR A 73 -10.11 -7.98 3.57
C THR A 73 -10.14 -9.13 4.56
N ASP A 74 -10.13 -10.36 4.03
CA ASP A 74 -9.70 -11.52 4.78
C ASP A 74 -8.16 -11.50 4.85
N ALA A 75 -7.60 -11.44 6.04
CA ALA A 75 -6.15 -11.34 6.25
C ALA A 75 -5.63 -12.61 6.91
N SER A 76 -4.46 -13.06 6.48
CA SER A 76 -3.76 -14.22 7.04
C SER A 76 -2.51 -13.79 7.79
N ILE A 77 -2.01 -14.65 8.68
CA ILE A 77 -0.81 -14.39 9.47
C ILE A 77 0.23 -15.45 9.11
N SER A 78 1.46 -15.01 8.84
CA SER A 78 2.62 -15.88 8.59
C SER A 78 3.83 -15.51 9.44
N GLU A 79 4.74 -16.45 9.69
CA GLU A 79 6.01 -16.17 10.37
C GLU A 79 7.06 -15.67 9.36
N GLY A 80 7.80 -14.62 9.71
CA GLY A 80 8.94 -14.12 8.93
C GLY A 80 8.82 -12.65 8.55
N THR A 81 9.54 -12.26 7.50
CA THR A 81 9.66 -10.86 7.02
C THR A 81 9.17 -10.68 5.59
N SER A 82 8.44 -11.67 5.07
CA SER A 82 7.88 -11.66 3.72
C SER A 82 6.37 -11.72 3.83
N GLY A 83 5.73 -10.58 3.60
CA GLY A 83 4.28 -10.40 3.57
C GLY A 83 3.96 -8.99 3.07
N ASP A 84 2.69 -8.72 2.82
CA ASP A 84 2.23 -7.40 2.36
C ASP A 84 2.41 -6.34 3.46
N VAL A 85 2.15 -6.73 4.71
CA VAL A 85 2.39 -5.93 5.91
C VAL A 85 3.29 -6.73 6.85
N VAL A 86 4.38 -6.12 7.32
CA VAL A 86 5.33 -6.78 8.24
C VAL A 86 5.27 -6.11 9.60
N LEU A 87 5.03 -6.91 10.64
CA LEU A 87 5.18 -6.48 12.02
C LEU A 87 6.57 -6.89 12.53
N ALA A 88 7.37 -5.90 12.90
CA ALA A 88 8.72 -6.08 13.43
C ALA A 88 8.94 -5.20 14.65
N ILE A 89 9.79 -5.68 15.57
CA ILE A 89 10.34 -4.87 16.65
C ILE A 89 11.70 -4.38 16.19
N ASP A 90 11.84 -3.07 16.14
CA ASP A 90 13.15 -2.43 16.05
C ASP A 90 13.73 -2.35 17.46
N PRO A 91 14.80 -3.10 17.78
CA PRO A 91 15.35 -3.14 19.14
C PRO A 91 16.00 -1.82 19.56
N ALA A 92 16.29 -0.91 18.62
CA ALA A 92 17.05 0.34 18.80
C ALA A 92 18.49 0.20 19.33
#